data_AF-D2Z633-F1
#
_entry.id   AF-D2Z633-F1
#
_cell.length_a   1.000
_cell.length_b   1.000
_cell.length_c   1.000
_cell.angle_alpha   90.00
_cell.angle_beta   90.00
_cell.angle_gamma   90.00
#
_symmetry.space_group_name_H-M   'P 1'
#
loop_
_entity.id
_entity.type
_entity.pdbx_description
1 polymer ?
#
loop_
_entity_poly.entity_id
_entity_poly.type
_entity_poly.pdbx_seq_one_letter_code
_entity_poly.pdbx_strand_id
1 'polypeptide(L)'
;MSIKKFSQSLWYRSAAWRRALLLALILFPTAAACRTMASVLPSKGGTPGFFPTHRALFLNGVLSYGSALLWLIFLLISSVQALAEVVLEPSYFLETKTLFPQWPVWHPHWALALLGSTAVLLFLPKLLSFSLVLLKDPGASSFGGRGKLAGGILVEVLLSTLLAPIRMIHHSLFVIGTLLGKDVGWGTQSRDDRGTAWVDAASVHWWSTLLGIVWGGLLYLVNPSFFPWISPIVLSLAFSVPLSVFTSRVSVGRSLRRLGLLVIPEEIRLPRELAEVKDHLDGDRPPYSPFSLSERQGFLRAVTDPRVHGLHVSLLESCGHEGKRIRPDRLPLVDRAIAEGPGSLGSGDKMELLKDPAALAELHRRVWTLEDDLKASEWGIGFSPEG
;
A
#
# COMPACT_ATOMS: atom_id res chain seq x y z
N MET A 1 22.74 -57.31 -5.22
CA MET A 1 23.02 -55.86 -5.22
C MET A 1 21.70 -55.13 -5.46
N SER A 2 21.19 -54.45 -4.44
CA SER A 2 19.75 -54.39 -4.11
C SER A 2 18.93 -53.33 -4.87
N ILE A 3 17.70 -53.69 -5.25
CA ILE A 3 16.61 -52.86 -5.81
C ILE A 3 16.39 -51.55 -5.02
N LYS A 4 16.72 -51.53 -3.73
CA LYS A 4 16.73 -50.31 -2.89
C LYS A 4 17.67 -49.21 -3.41
N LYS A 5 18.86 -49.55 -3.93
CA LYS A 5 19.80 -48.56 -4.52
C LYS A 5 19.26 -47.99 -5.84
N PHE A 6 18.56 -48.79 -6.64
CA PHE A 6 17.96 -48.36 -7.89
C PHE A 6 16.75 -47.43 -7.67
N SER A 7 15.87 -47.77 -6.73
CA SER A 7 14.74 -46.92 -6.33
C SER A 7 15.17 -45.58 -5.73
N GLN A 8 16.21 -45.56 -4.89
CA GLN A 8 16.75 -44.32 -4.32
C GLN A 8 17.38 -43.42 -5.40
N SER A 9 18.07 -44.00 -6.39
CA SER A 9 18.63 -43.29 -7.54
C SER A 9 17.56 -42.60 -8.40
N LEU A 10 16.46 -43.30 -8.72
CA LEU A 10 15.34 -42.74 -9.47
C LEU A 10 14.64 -41.60 -8.72
N TRP A 11 14.48 -41.73 -7.41
CA TRP A 11 13.93 -40.67 -6.55
C TRP A 11 14.85 -39.45 -6.49
N TYR A 12 16.17 -39.64 -6.35
CA TYR A 12 17.13 -38.54 -6.38
C TYR A 12 17.16 -37.83 -7.73
N ARG A 13 17.10 -38.58 -8.84
CA ARG A 13 17.03 -38.00 -10.19
C ARG A 13 15.73 -37.23 -10.40
N SER A 14 14.61 -37.76 -9.93
CA SER A 14 13.30 -37.08 -10.00
C SER A 14 13.27 -35.84 -9.11
N ALA A 15 13.84 -35.89 -7.91
CA ALA A 15 13.96 -34.74 -7.01
C ALA A 15 14.91 -33.68 -7.56
N ALA A 16 16.03 -34.08 -8.18
CA ALA A 16 16.95 -33.18 -8.86
C ALA A 16 16.30 -32.53 -10.08
N TRP A 17 15.52 -33.28 -10.86
CA TRP A 17 14.73 -32.74 -11.95
C TRP A 17 13.67 -31.76 -11.46
N ARG A 18 12.94 -32.08 -10.39
CA ARG A 18 11.97 -31.15 -9.77
C ARG A 18 12.66 -29.89 -9.26
N ARG A 19 13.83 -30.00 -8.62
CA ARG A 19 14.63 -28.84 -8.19
C ARG A 19 15.13 -28.01 -9.36
N ALA A 20 15.63 -28.64 -10.42
CA ALA A 20 16.07 -27.95 -11.63
C ALA A 20 14.90 -27.27 -12.34
N LEU A 21 13.73 -27.90 -12.38
CA LEU A 21 12.52 -27.36 -12.99
C LEU A 21 11.98 -26.19 -12.15
N LEU A 22 11.98 -26.29 -10.82
CA LEU A 22 11.64 -25.17 -9.93
C LEU A 22 12.64 -24.01 -10.05
N LEU A 23 13.95 -24.30 -10.11
CA LEU A 23 14.98 -23.28 -10.34
C LEU A 23 14.81 -22.63 -11.71
N ALA A 24 14.50 -23.39 -12.76
CA ALA A 24 14.20 -22.85 -14.07
C ALA A 24 12.91 -22.02 -14.07
N LEU A 25 11.85 -22.47 -13.38
CA LEU A 25 10.59 -21.76 -13.22
C LEU A 25 10.75 -20.44 -12.44
N ILE A 26 11.79 -20.31 -11.62
CA ILE A 26 12.12 -19.07 -10.91
C ILE A 26 13.07 -18.21 -11.75
N LEU A 27 14.17 -18.78 -12.24
CA LEU A 27 15.26 -18.07 -12.91
C LEU A 27 14.89 -17.62 -14.32
N PHE A 28 14.10 -18.38 -15.07
CA PHE A 28 13.72 -18.03 -16.44
C PHE A 28 12.77 -16.84 -16.49
N PRO A 29 11.66 -16.80 -15.70
CA PRO A 29 10.83 -15.60 -15.61
C PRO A 29 11.62 -14.41 -15.04
N THR A 30 12.53 -14.65 -14.10
CA THR A 30 13.43 -13.61 -13.55
C THR A 30 14.33 -13.00 -14.63
N ALA A 31 14.94 -13.83 -15.48
CA ALA A 31 15.81 -13.37 -16.57
C ALA A 31 15.00 -12.67 -17.68
N ALA A 32 13.84 -13.22 -18.03
CA ALA A 32 12.93 -12.63 -19.01
C ALA A 32 12.40 -11.27 -18.55
N ALA A 33 11.93 -11.17 -17.30
CA ALA A 33 11.47 -9.92 -16.70
C ALA A 33 12.60 -8.88 -16.59
N CYS A 34 13.81 -9.28 -16.23
CA CYS A 34 14.98 -8.40 -16.24
C CYS A 34 15.26 -7.83 -17.64
N ARG A 35 15.12 -8.66 -18.69
CA ARG A 35 15.39 -8.26 -20.07
C ARG A 35 14.30 -7.37 -20.66
N THR A 36 13.04 -7.66 -20.37
CA THR A 36 11.92 -6.80 -20.79
C THR A 36 11.94 -5.46 -20.05
N MET A 37 12.22 -5.44 -18.74
CA MET A 37 12.37 -4.16 -18.01
C MET A 37 13.50 -3.29 -18.55
N ALA A 38 14.63 -3.88 -18.96
CA ALA A 38 15.72 -3.13 -19.59
C ALA A 38 15.31 -2.42 -20.89
N SER A 39 14.28 -2.92 -21.58
CA SER A 39 13.75 -2.36 -22.82
C SER A 39 12.68 -1.28 -22.62
N VAL A 40 12.02 -1.25 -21.46
CA VAL A 40 10.90 -0.32 -21.15
C VAL A 40 11.37 0.96 -20.45
N LEU A 41 12.59 0.97 -19.90
CA LEU A 41 13.10 2.13 -19.16
C LEU A 41 13.46 3.32 -20.09
N PRO A 42 13.14 4.58 -19.72
CA PRO A 42 13.15 5.75 -20.62
C PRO A 42 14.50 6.14 -21.24
N SER A 43 15.60 5.49 -20.83
CA SER A 43 16.95 5.77 -21.32
C SER A 43 17.73 4.55 -21.83
N LYS A 44 17.08 3.39 -22.06
CA LYS A 44 17.78 2.14 -22.44
C LYS A 44 19.02 1.85 -21.56
N GLY A 45 18.98 2.24 -20.28
CA GLY A 45 20.10 2.06 -19.34
C GLY A 45 21.25 3.08 -19.46
N GLY A 46 21.04 4.22 -20.12
CA GLY A 46 22.06 5.23 -20.42
C GLY A 46 22.45 6.21 -19.31
N THR A 47 22.19 5.92 -18.04
CA THR A 47 22.87 6.60 -16.92
C THR A 47 23.83 5.62 -16.24
N PRO A 48 25.13 5.94 -16.15
CA PRO A 48 26.12 5.07 -15.52
C PRO A 48 25.86 5.08 -14.00
N GLY A 49 25.02 4.17 -13.52
CA GLY A 49 24.68 4.13 -12.10
C GLY A 49 23.57 3.19 -11.64
N PHE A 50 22.88 2.46 -12.53
CA PHE A 50 21.88 1.48 -12.07
C PHE A 50 22.55 0.16 -11.62
N PHE A 51 23.00 0.16 -10.37
CA PHE A 51 23.56 -1.00 -9.67
C PHE A 51 22.60 -2.21 -9.68
N PRO A 52 23.14 -3.45 -9.63
CA PRO A 52 22.36 -4.69 -9.44
C PRO A 52 21.30 -4.59 -8.32
N THR A 53 21.53 -3.76 -7.31
CA THR A 53 20.63 -3.46 -6.19
C THR A 53 19.25 -2.96 -6.64
N HIS A 54 19.16 -2.07 -7.62
CA HIS A 54 17.86 -1.58 -8.11
C HIS A 54 17.09 -2.67 -8.86
N ARG A 55 17.79 -3.53 -9.60
CA ARG A 55 17.18 -4.69 -10.28
C ARG A 55 16.69 -5.74 -9.29
N ALA A 56 17.49 -6.02 -8.26
CA ALA A 56 17.09 -6.89 -7.16
C ALA A 56 15.88 -6.34 -6.41
N LEU A 57 15.80 -5.02 -6.21
CA LEU A 57 14.66 -4.36 -5.59
C LEU A 57 13.38 -4.50 -6.45
N PHE A 58 13.48 -4.29 -7.76
CA PHE A 58 12.37 -4.50 -8.68
C PHE A 58 11.91 -5.95 -8.72
N LEU A 59 12.86 -6.90 -8.80
CA LEU A 59 12.54 -8.32 -8.76
C LEU A 59 11.87 -8.72 -7.45
N ASN A 60 12.36 -8.21 -6.32
CA ASN A 60 11.73 -8.42 -5.01
C ASN A 60 10.31 -7.84 -5.00
N GLY A 61 10.09 -6.68 -5.62
CA GLY A 61 8.76 -6.12 -5.86
C GLY A 61 7.86 -7.07 -6.66
N VAL A 62 8.31 -7.56 -7.82
CA VAL A 62 7.53 -8.48 -8.65
C VAL A 62 7.24 -9.80 -7.90
N LEU A 63 8.24 -10.36 -7.22
CA LEU A 63 8.09 -11.60 -6.46
C LEU A 63 7.20 -11.44 -5.23
N SER A 64 7.14 -10.27 -4.60
CA SER A 64 6.24 -10.06 -3.44
C SER A 64 4.77 -10.14 -3.86
N TYR A 65 4.40 -9.61 -5.02
CA TYR A 65 3.05 -9.78 -5.59
C TYR A 65 2.85 -11.18 -6.19
N GLY A 66 3.83 -11.68 -6.96
CA GLY A 66 3.74 -12.98 -7.63
C GLY A 66 3.69 -14.17 -6.67
N SER A 67 4.35 -14.08 -5.52
CA SER A 67 4.33 -15.12 -4.48
C SER A 67 2.93 -15.37 -3.93
N ALA A 68 2.09 -14.34 -3.82
CA ALA A 68 0.71 -14.47 -3.39
C ALA A 68 -0.11 -15.33 -4.37
N LEU A 69 0.10 -15.18 -5.68
CA LEU A 69 -0.56 -15.99 -6.70
C LEU A 69 -0.10 -17.45 -6.65
N LEU A 70 1.21 -17.68 -6.53
CA LEU A 70 1.76 -19.03 -6.39
C LEU A 70 1.25 -19.72 -5.12
N TRP A 71 1.11 -18.98 -4.03
CA TRP A 71 0.54 -19.47 -2.78
C TRP A 71 -0.94 -19.84 -2.92
N LEU A 72 -1.75 -19.01 -3.59
CA LEU A 72 -3.14 -19.33 -3.89
C LEU A 72 -3.26 -20.62 -4.72
N ILE A 73 -2.45 -20.75 -5.79
CA ILE A 73 -2.41 -21.97 -6.61
C ILE A 73 -2.04 -23.19 -5.77
N PHE A 74 -1.03 -23.06 -4.91
CA PHE A 74 -0.61 -24.12 -4.00
C PHE A 74 -1.74 -24.55 -3.05
N LEU A 75 -2.47 -23.60 -2.47
CA LEU A 75 -3.62 -23.89 -1.59
C LEU A 75 -4.77 -24.57 -2.33
N LEU A 76 -5.06 -24.14 -3.56
CA LEU A 76 -6.10 -24.75 -4.40
C LEU A 76 -5.73 -26.18 -4.77
N ILE A 77 -4.50 -26.42 -5.24
CA ILE A 77 -4.02 -27.77 -5.57
C ILE A 77 -4.04 -28.66 -4.33
N SER A 78 -3.58 -28.15 -3.17
CA SER A 78 -3.59 -28.89 -1.91
C SER A 78 -5.00 -29.25 -1.47
N SER A 79 -5.96 -28.33 -1.67
CA SER A 79 -7.37 -28.61 -1.39
C SER A 79 -7.92 -29.67 -2.33
N VAL A 80 -7.68 -29.57 -3.64
CA VAL A 80 -8.10 -30.57 -4.63
C VAL A 80 -7.52 -31.94 -4.29
N GLN A 81 -6.24 -32.01 -3.90
CA GLN A 81 -5.63 -33.25 -3.44
C GLN A 81 -6.34 -33.81 -2.19
N ALA A 82 -6.64 -32.97 -1.20
CA ALA A 82 -7.34 -33.40 0.02
C ALA A 82 -8.78 -33.90 -0.26
N LEU A 83 -9.46 -33.36 -1.28
CA LEU A 83 -10.74 -33.91 -1.74
C LEU A 83 -10.54 -35.22 -2.52
N ALA A 84 -9.53 -35.27 -3.40
CA ALA A 84 -9.25 -36.45 -4.21
C ALA A 84 -8.89 -37.66 -3.34
N GLU A 85 -8.18 -37.49 -2.22
CA GLU A 85 -7.88 -38.57 -1.27
C GLU A 85 -9.12 -39.15 -0.58
N VAL A 86 -10.22 -38.39 -0.48
CA VAL A 86 -11.50 -38.88 0.04
C VAL A 86 -12.30 -39.60 -1.03
N VAL A 87 -12.25 -39.11 -2.27
CA VAL A 87 -13.04 -39.67 -3.40
C VAL A 87 -12.37 -40.87 -4.04
N LEU A 88 -11.05 -40.82 -4.19
CA LEU A 88 -10.21 -41.87 -4.75
C LEU A 88 -9.56 -42.60 -3.58
N GLU A 89 -10.20 -43.67 -3.11
CA GLU A 89 -9.59 -44.53 -2.10
C GLU A 89 -8.20 -44.98 -2.58
N PRO A 90 -7.12 -44.66 -1.84
CA PRO A 90 -5.79 -45.03 -2.28
C PRO A 90 -5.64 -46.55 -2.25
N SER A 91 -5.44 -47.17 -3.43
CA SER A 91 -5.17 -48.60 -3.50
C SER A 91 -3.73 -48.89 -3.05
N TYR A 92 -3.55 -49.19 -1.77
CA TYR A 92 -2.26 -49.58 -1.19
C TYR A 92 -1.80 -50.99 -1.62
N PHE A 93 -2.71 -51.73 -2.25
CA PHE A 93 -2.48 -53.04 -2.81
C PHE A 93 -2.42 -52.92 -4.34
N LEU A 94 -1.32 -53.41 -4.93
CA LEU A 94 -1.23 -53.59 -6.37
C LEU A 94 -2.20 -54.71 -6.79
N GLU A 95 -2.78 -54.65 -7.99
CA GLU A 95 -3.62 -55.74 -8.53
C GLU A 95 -2.86 -57.09 -8.56
N THR A 96 -1.53 -57.04 -8.58
CA THR A 96 -0.65 -58.20 -8.46
C THR A 96 -0.43 -58.56 -6.98
N LYS A 97 -0.66 -59.84 -6.61
CA LYS A 97 -0.37 -60.37 -5.26
C LYS A 97 1.11 -60.17 -4.90
N THR A 98 1.40 -59.12 -4.15
CA THR A 98 2.73 -58.81 -3.60
C THR A 98 2.73 -59.04 -2.09
N LEU A 99 3.82 -59.63 -1.57
CA LEU A 99 4.04 -59.80 -0.12
C LEU A 99 4.39 -58.47 0.58
N PHE A 100 4.68 -57.42 -0.19
CA PHE A 100 5.07 -56.10 0.33
C PHE A 100 4.13 -55.01 -0.22
N PRO A 101 3.04 -54.67 0.50
CA PRO A 101 2.21 -53.52 0.16
C PRO A 101 2.98 -52.20 0.31
N GLN A 102 2.63 -51.19 -0.50
CA GLN A 102 3.24 -49.86 -0.42
C GLN A 102 2.44 -49.00 0.56
N TRP A 103 2.89 -48.99 1.82
CA TRP A 103 2.29 -48.13 2.83
C TRP A 103 2.64 -46.65 2.60
N PRO A 104 1.70 -45.72 2.88
CA PRO A 104 1.99 -44.31 2.87
C PRO A 104 2.98 -44.00 4.00
N VAL A 105 4.14 -43.45 3.64
CA VAL A 105 5.17 -43.09 4.63
C VAL A 105 4.90 -41.67 5.09
N TRP A 106 4.39 -41.52 6.30
CA TRP A 106 4.23 -40.22 6.94
C TRP A 106 5.53 -39.81 7.65
N HIS A 107 6.06 -38.64 7.32
CA HIS A 107 7.28 -38.10 7.93
C HIS A 107 6.98 -36.87 8.81
N PRO A 108 6.52 -37.06 10.06
CA PRO A 108 6.07 -35.97 10.92
C PRO A 108 7.18 -34.96 11.26
N HIS A 109 8.43 -35.40 11.36
CA HIS A 109 9.56 -34.54 11.69
C HIS A 109 9.82 -33.47 10.61
N TRP A 110 9.66 -33.80 9.32
CA TRP A 110 9.80 -32.80 8.24
C TRP A 110 8.67 -31.77 8.28
N ALA A 111 7.44 -32.21 8.56
CA ALA A 111 6.30 -31.31 8.71
C ALA A 111 6.47 -30.36 9.90
N LEU A 112 6.90 -30.90 11.06
CA LEU A 112 7.17 -30.11 12.26
C LEU A 112 8.37 -29.17 12.08
N ALA A 113 9.43 -29.59 11.39
CA ALA A 113 10.58 -28.75 11.09
C ALA A 113 10.19 -27.59 10.14
N LEU A 114 9.37 -27.86 9.12
CA LEU A 114 8.85 -26.83 8.22
C LEU A 114 7.94 -25.85 8.96
N LEU A 115 7.01 -26.35 9.77
CA LEU A 115 6.10 -25.53 10.58
C LEU A 115 6.90 -24.67 11.57
N GLY A 116 7.83 -25.27 12.31
CA GLY A 116 8.65 -24.60 13.31
C GLY A 116 9.57 -23.54 12.70
N SER A 117 10.27 -23.86 11.60
CA SER A 117 11.12 -22.89 10.90
C SER A 117 10.31 -21.71 10.35
N THR A 118 9.12 -21.97 9.81
CA THR A 118 8.21 -20.91 9.33
C THR A 118 7.70 -20.05 10.49
N ALA A 119 7.32 -20.65 11.62
CA ALA A 119 6.89 -19.93 12.81
C ALA A 119 8.01 -19.03 13.35
N VAL A 120 9.24 -19.54 13.43
CA VAL A 120 10.41 -18.73 13.81
C VAL A 120 10.59 -17.56 12.83
N LEU A 121 10.59 -17.80 11.52
CA LEU A 121 10.77 -16.75 10.52
C LEU A 121 9.72 -15.62 10.67
N LEU A 122 8.46 -15.98 10.92
CA LEU A 122 7.35 -15.02 11.00
C LEU A 122 7.29 -14.27 12.33
N PHE A 123 7.54 -14.96 13.45
CA PHE A 123 7.33 -14.39 14.79
C PHE A 123 8.61 -13.89 15.46
N LEU A 124 9.79 -14.38 15.07
CA LEU A 124 11.07 -13.95 15.64
C LEU A 124 11.27 -12.43 15.61
N PRO A 125 11.07 -11.69 14.51
CA PRO A 125 11.27 -10.24 14.52
C PRO A 125 10.32 -9.51 15.51
N LYS A 126 9.10 -10.02 15.69
CA LYS A 126 8.13 -9.48 16.67
C LYS A 126 8.57 -9.78 18.10
N LEU A 127 9.05 -10.98 18.37
CA LEU A 127 9.61 -11.36 19.68
C LEU A 127 10.85 -10.53 20.02
N LEU A 128 11.77 -10.36 19.07
CA LEU A 128 12.96 -9.52 19.26
C LEU A 128 12.60 -8.06 19.52
N SER A 129 11.60 -7.52 18.81
CA SER A 129 11.11 -6.16 19.03
C SER A 129 10.49 -6.00 20.41
N PHE A 130 9.68 -6.96 20.84
CA PHE A 130 9.10 -6.99 22.19
C PHE A 130 10.18 -7.05 23.28
N SER A 131 11.17 -7.94 23.12
CA SER A 131 12.32 -8.03 24.02
C SER A 131 13.12 -6.73 24.05
N LEU A 132 13.39 -6.11 22.90
CA LEU A 132 14.13 -4.85 22.82
C LEU A 132 13.41 -3.72 23.57
N VAL A 133 12.08 -3.64 23.45
CA VAL A 133 11.28 -2.66 24.19
C VAL A 133 11.40 -2.90 25.69
N LEU A 134 11.28 -4.16 26.14
CA LEU A 134 11.41 -4.49 27.57
C LEU A 134 12.82 -4.28 28.14
N LEU A 135 13.86 -4.42 27.31
CA LEU A 135 15.24 -4.16 27.73
C LEU A 135 15.52 -2.66 27.88
N LYS A 136 14.93 -1.82 27.02
CA LYS A 136 15.10 -0.35 27.08
C LYS A 136 14.18 0.31 28.11
N ASP A 137 12.95 -0.18 28.22
CA ASP A 137 11.93 0.31 29.13
C ASP A 137 11.24 -0.92 29.77
N PRO A 138 11.72 -1.42 30.93
CA PRO A 138 11.16 -2.59 31.59
C PRO A 138 9.67 -2.47 31.92
N GLY A 139 9.16 -1.24 32.09
CA GLY A 139 7.74 -0.98 32.29
C GLY A 139 6.93 -0.96 31.00
N ALA A 140 7.58 -0.83 29.83
CA ALA A 140 6.97 -0.48 28.55
C ALA A 140 6.01 0.71 28.68
N SER A 141 6.40 1.71 29.49
CA SER A 141 5.63 2.92 29.76
C SER A 141 5.32 3.70 28.48
N SER A 142 6.24 3.68 27.52
CA SER A 142 6.10 4.30 26.21
C SER A 142 5.05 3.62 25.30
N PHE A 143 4.55 2.44 25.68
CA PHE A 143 3.55 1.67 24.95
C PHE A 143 2.33 1.30 25.82
N GLY A 144 2.11 2.03 26.92
CA GLY A 144 0.96 1.83 27.82
C GLY A 144 1.09 0.66 28.79
N GLY A 145 2.25 0.00 28.83
CA GLY A 145 2.58 -1.09 29.77
C GLY A 145 2.82 -2.44 29.10
N ARG A 146 3.56 -3.33 29.78
CA ARG A 146 3.96 -4.65 29.24
C ARG A 146 2.80 -5.51 28.76
N GLY A 147 1.72 -5.58 29.56
CA GLY A 147 0.54 -6.36 29.23
C GLY A 147 -0.23 -5.81 28.03
N LYS A 148 -0.32 -4.48 27.91
CA LYS A 148 -0.97 -3.82 26.77
C LYS A 148 -0.15 -3.96 25.50
N LEU A 149 1.18 -3.89 25.60
CA LEU A 149 2.08 -4.17 24.48
C LEU A 149 1.91 -5.62 23.98
N ALA A 150 1.92 -6.61 24.89
CA ALA A 150 1.71 -8.01 24.53
C ALA A 150 0.32 -8.25 23.91
N GLY A 151 -0.73 -7.69 24.51
CA GLY A 151 -2.09 -7.73 23.96
C GLY A 151 -2.20 -7.04 22.60
N GLY A 152 -1.50 -5.92 22.40
CA GLY A 152 -1.41 -5.22 21.13
C GLY A 152 -0.75 -6.07 20.05
N ILE A 153 0.38 -6.71 20.35
CA ILE A 153 1.04 -7.64 19.43
C ILE A 153 0.11 -8.81 19.07
N LEU A 154 -0.61 -9.36 20.04
CA LEU A 154 -1.54 -10.47 19.78
C LEU A 154 -2.70 -10.03 18.87
N VAL A 155 -3.31 -8.88 19.14
CA VAL A 155 -4.37 -8.29 18.30
C VAL A 155 -3.85 -8.00 16.89
N GLU A 156 -2.64 -7.44 16.77
CA GLU A 156 -2.02 -7.18 15.47
C GLU A 156 -1.73 -8.50 14.73
N VAL A 157 -1.20 -9.54 15.39
CA VAL A 157 -0.98 -10.85 14.78
C VAL A 157 -2.30 -11.45 14.27
N LEU A 158 -3.36 -11.38 15.08
CA LEU A 158 -4.68 -11.87 14.71
C LEU A 158 -5.22 -11.12 13.48
N LEU A 159 -5.24 -9.78 13.52
CA LEU A 159 -5.71 -8.95 12.41
C LEU A 159 -4.86 -9.14 11.15
N SER A 160 -3.54 -9.17 11.28
CA SER A 160 -2.61 -9.41 10.17
C SER A 160 -2.83 -10.79 9.54
N THR A 161 -3.04 -11.83 10.35
CA THR A 161 -3.36 -13.18 9.89
C THR A 161 -4.69 -13.19 9.16
N LEU A 162 -5.70 -12.48 9.68
CA LEU A 162 -7.02 -12.43 9.06
C LEU A 162 -7.02 -11.65 7.74
N LEU A 163 -6.24 -10.56 7.64
CA LEU A 163 -6.15 -9.73 6.45
C LEU A 163 -5.24 -10.30 5.36
N ALA A 164 -4.30 -11.19 5.71
CA ALA A 164 -3.34 -11.74 4.75
C ALA A 164 -4.00 -12.52 3.58
N PRO A 165 -4.96 -13.44 3.81
CA PRO A 165 -5.68 -14.12 2.72
C PRO A 165 -6.46 -13.18 1.81
N ILE A 166 -7.08 -12.14 2.39
CA ILE A 166 -7.83 -11.13 1.61
C ILE A 166 -6.85 -10.38 0.68
N ARG A 167 -5.70 -9.95 1.21
CA ARG A 167 -4.63 -9.33 0.41
C ARG A 167 -4.11 -10.27 -0.66
N MET A 168 -3.84 -11.53 -0.32
CA MET A 168 -3.36 -12.56 -1.26
C MET A 168 -4.24 -12.65 -2.51
N ILE A 169 -5.56 -12.67 -2.30
CA ILE A 169 -6.55 -12.74 -3.37
C ILE A 169 -6.47 -11.51 -4.29
N HIS A 170 -6.38 -10.29 -3.74
CA HIS A 170 -6.27 -9.07 -4.55
C HIS A 170 -4.91 -8.95 -5.24
N HIS A 171 -3.82 -9.37 -4.60
CA HIS A 171 -2.50 -9.44 -5.23
C HIS A 171 -2.51 -10.42 -6.41
N SER A 172 -3.19 -11.56 -6.26
CA SER A 172 -3.37 -12.54 -7.33
C SER A 172 -4.13 -11.95 -8.51
N LEU A 173 -5.24 -11.24 -8.26
CA LEU A 173 -5.98 -10.55 -9.32
C LEU A 173 -5.17 -9.45 -10.00
N PHE A 174 -4.37 -8.70 -9.23
CA PHE A 174 -3.51 -7.66 -9.78
C PHE A 174 -2.45 -8.25 -10.71
N VAL A 175 -1.81 -9.34 -10.31
CA VAL A 175 -0.82 -10.05 -11.14
C VAL A 175 -1.48 -10.60 -12.41
N ILE A 176 -2.63 -11.27 -12.29
CA ILE A 176 -3.37 -11.79 -13.45
C ILE A 176 -3.80 -10.64 -14.38
N GLY A 177 -4.35 -9.56 -13.83
CA GLY A 177 -4.76 -8.38 -14.59
C GLY A 177 -3.61 -7.74 -15.35
N THR A 178 -2.45 -7.61 -14.70
CA THR A 178 -1.23 -7.09 -15.33
C THR A 178 -0.75 -8.00 -16.46
N LEU A 179 -0.77 -9.33 -16.26
CA LEU A 179 -0.40 -10.29 -17.30
C LEU A 179 -1.37 -10.27 -18.50
N LEU A 180 -2.64 -9.94 -18.27
CA LEU A 180 -3.65 -9.74 -19.30
C LEU A 180 -3.60 -8.35 -19.95
N GLY A 181 -2.64 -7.51 -19.59
CA GLY A 181 -2.46 -6.16 -20.15
C GLY A 181 -3.49 -5.14 -19.68
N LYS A 182 -4.14 -5.36 -18.52
CA LYS A 182 -5.02 -4.33 -17.93
C LYS A 182 -4.18 -3.22 -17.31
N ASP A 183 -4.40 -2.00 -17.80
CA ASP A 183 -3.82 -0.81 -17.21
C ASP A 183 -4.45 -0.50 -15.84
N VAL A 184 -3.60 -0.16 -14.88
CA VAL A 184 -4.03 0.28 -13.55
C VAL A 184 -3.83 1.78 -13.47
N GLY A 185 -4.93 2.51 -13.56
CA GLY A 185 -4.91 3.97 -13.41
C GLY A 185 -4.62 4.37 -11.96
N TRP A 186 -3.75 5.37 -11.78
CA TRP A 186 -3.61 6.07 -10.51
C TRP A 186 -4.81 7.01 -10.32
N GLY A 187 -5.84 6.53 -9.63
CA GLY A 187 -7.00 7.35 -9.26
C GLY A 187 -6.69 8.35 -8.15
N THR A 188 -7.57 9.33 -7.97
CA THR A 188 -7.51 10.26 -6.83
C THR A 188 -7.74 9.51 -5.52
N GLN A 189 -6.74 9.44 -4.65
CA GLN A 189 -6.88 8.84 -3.33
C GLN A 189 -7.86 9.67 -2.50
N SER A 190 -9.00 9.09 -2.12
CA SER A 190 -9.88 9.71 -1.12
C SER A 190 -9.15 9.67 0.23
N ARG A 191 -8.78 10.84 0.74
CA ARG A 191 -8.17 11.03 2.07
C ARG A 191 -9.16 11.55 3.10
N ASP A 192 -10.44 11.60 2.74
CA ASP A 192 -11.50 11.96 3.68
C ASP A 192 -11.68 10.84 4.71
N ASP A 193 -12.00 11.22 5.95
CA ASP A 193 -12.20 10.35 7.11
C ASP A 193 -13.50 9.50 7.00
N ARG A 194 -13.93 9.19 5.77
CA ARG A 194 -15.09 8.34 5.46
C ARG A 194 -14.63 6.88 5.50
N GLY A 195 -14.96 6.20 6.60
CA GLY A 195 -14.85 4.75 6.67
C GLY A 195 -15.60 4.07 5.52
N THR A 196 -15.16 2.87 5.13
CA THR A 196 -15.72 2.14 3.99
C THR A 196 -17.17 1.75 4.28
N ALA A 197 -18.10 2.13 3.38
CA ALA A 197 -19.49 1.72 3.51
C ALA A 197 -19.64 0.22 3.24
N TRP A 198 -20.67 -0.41 3.83
CA TRP A 198 -20.95 -1.84 3.62
C TRP A 198 -21.18 -2.19 2.15
N VAL A 199 -21.84 -1.29 1.40
CA VAL A 199 -22.12 -1.48 -0.03
C VAL A 199 -20.82 -1.46 -0.83
N ASP A 200 -19.93 -0.51 -0.55
CA ASP A 200 -18.62 -0.42 -1.21
C ASP A 200 -17.76 -1.65 -0.91
N ALA A 201 -17.68 -2.04 0.36
CA ALA A 201 -16.96 -3.24 0.78
C ALA A 201 -17.53 -4.52 0.13
N ALA A 202 -18.85 -4.65 0.05
CA ALA A 202 -19.50 -5.77 -0.62
C ALA A 202 -19.21 -5.79 -2.12
N SER A 203 -19.25 -4.63 -2.79
CA SER A 203 -18.97 -4.53 -4.23
C SER A 203 -17.57 -5.02 -4.62
N VAL A 204 -16.58 -4.82 -3.73
CA VAL A 204 -15.19 -5.23 -3.96
C VAL A 204 -14.96 -6.68 -3.50
N HIS A 205 -15.54 -7.09 -2.37
CA HIS A 205 -15.19 -8.35 -1.71
C HIS A 205 -16.22 -9.48 -1.88
N TRP A 206 -17.37 -9.27 -2.52
CA TRP A 206 -18.44 -10.28 -2.61
C TRP A 206 -17.94 -11.63 -3.15
N TRP A 207 -17.08 -11.61 -4.16
CA TRP A 207 -16.55 -12.82 -4.80
C TRP A 207 -15.54 -13.52 -3.90
N SER A 208 -14.78 -12.78 -3.09
CA SER A 208 -13.86 -13.33 -2.09
C SER A 208 -14.64 -14.00 -0.96
N THR A 209 -15.71 -13.36 -0.49
CA THR A 209 -16.65 -13.94 0.47
C THR A 209 -17.32 -15.20 -0.07
N LEU A 210 -17.82 -15.16 -1.31
CA LEU A 210 -18.43 -16.32 -1.95
C LEU A 210 -17.42 -17.47 -2.08
N LEU A 211 -16.20 -17.18 -2.54
CA LEU A 211 -15.12 -18.15 -2.63
C LEU A 211 -14.81 -18.77 -1.27
N GLY A 212 -14.70 -17.97 -0.21
CA GLY A 212 -14.46 -18.46 1.15
C GLY A 212 -15.57 -19.36 1.67
N ILE A 213 -16.84 -18.99 1.44
CA ILE A 213 -18.01 -19.77 1.86
C ILE A 213 -18.08 -21.10 1.10
N VAL A 214 -17.95 -21.08 -0.23
CA VAL A 214 -18.03 -22.28 -1.07
C VAL A 214 -16.85 -23.20 -0.82
N TRP A 215 -15.63 -22.67 -0.82
CA TRP A 215 -14.41 -23.46 -0.59
C TRP A 215 -14.38 -24.04 0.83
N GLY A 216 -14.67 -23.23 1.84
CA GLY A 216 -14.74 -23.68 3.23
C GLY A 216 -15.87 -24.69 3.47
N GLY A 217 -17.06 -24.43 2.94
CA GLY A 217 -18.22 -25.31 3.05
C GLY A 217 -17.98 -26.67 2.39
N LEU A 218 -17.41 -26.68 1.18
CA LEU A 218 -17.05 -27.92 0.49
C LEU A 218 -16.05 -28.75 1.29
N LEU A 219 -14.99 -28.12 1.80
CA LEU A 219 -13.99 -28.80 2.63
C LEU A 219 -14.57 -29.33 3.94
N TYR A 220 -15.43 -28.54 4.60
CA TYR A 220 -16.07 -28.95 5.83
C TYR A 220 -16.98 -30.18 5.63
N LEU A 221 -17.70 -30.27 4.51
CA LEU A 221 -18.59 -31.38 4.21
C LEU A 221 -17.85 -32.64 3.75
N VAL A 222 -16.80 -32.50 2.94
CA VAL A 222 -16.09 -33.64 2.31
C VAL A 222 -14.95 -34.16 3.19
N ASN A 223 -14.16 -33.28 3.80
CA ASN A 223 -13.01 -33.65 4.63
C ASN A 223 -12.96 -32.79 5.91
N PRO A 224 -13.83 -33.06 6.91
CA PRO A 224 -13.92 -32.26 8.14
C PRO A 224 -12.59 -32.19 8.91
N SER A 225 -11.74 -33.22 8.82
CA SER A 225 -10.43 -33.25 9.49
C SER A 225 -9.43 -32.25 8.90
N PHE A 226 -9.54 -31.93 7.60
CA PHE A 226 -8.68 -30.94 6.94
C PHE A 226 -9.16 -29.50 7.17
N PHE A 227 -10.46 -29.30 7.42
CA PHE A 227 -11.05 -27.96 7.57
C PHE A 227 -10.35 -27.07 8.62
N PRO A 228 -10.03 -27.51 9.86
CA PRO A 228 -9.33 -26.68 10.84
C PRO A 228 -8.01 -26.11 10.33
N TRP A 229 -7.28 -26.84 9.49
CA TRP A 229 -5.99 -26.44 8.95
C TRP A 229 -6.09 -25.31 7.92
N ILE A 230 -7.16 -25.31 7.12
CA ILE A 230 -7.45 -24.24 6.15
C ILE A 230 -8.35 -23.14 6.72
N SER A 231 -8.95 -23.37 7.89
CA SER A 231 -9.93 -22.46 8.50
C SER A 231 -9.48 -20.99 8.59
N PRO A 232 -8.22 -20.64 8.96
CA PRO A 232 -7.83 -19.23 9.02
C PRO A 232 -7.92 -18.54 7.65
N ILE A 233 -7.70 -19.29 6.57
CA ILE A 233 -7.77 -18.76 5.20
C ILE A 233 -9.23 -18.61 4.76
N VAL A 234 -10.04 -19.68 4.86
CA VAL A 234 -11.43 -19.64 4.37
C VAL A 234 -12.31 -18.73 5.22
N LEU A 235 -12.09 -18.66 6.54
CA LEU A 235 -12.81 -17.74 7.42
C LEU A 235 -12.46 -16.29 7.10
N SER A 236 -11.19 -15.97 6.87
CA SER A 236 -10.78 -14.64 6.41
C SER A 236 -11.46 -14.22 5.12
N LEU A 237 -11.56 -15.13 4.16
CA LEU A 237 -12.21 -14.86 2.88
C LEU A 237 -13.72 -14.67 3.07
N ALA A 238 -14.38 -15.58 3.81
CA ALA A 238 -15.81 -15.49 4.13
C ALA A 238 -16.15 -14.17 4.83
N PHE A 239 -15.36 -13.76 5.82
CA PHE A 239 -15.53 -12.51 6.56
C PHE A 239 -14.84 -11.30 5.93
N SER A 240 -14.46 -11.36 4.65
CA SER A 240 -13.71 -10.26 4.01
C SER A 240 -14.47 -8.92 4.00
N VAL A 241 -15.79 -8.94 3.74
CA VAL A 241 -16.65 -7.74 3.81
C VAL A 241 -16.65 -7.10 5.20
N PRO A 242 -17.07 -7.80 6.29
CA PRO A 242 -17.09 -7.20 7.62
C PRO A 242 -15.68 -6.82 8.10
N LEU A 243 -14.65 -7.62 7.81
CA LEU A 243 -13.28 -7.27 8.19
C LEU A 243 -12.84 -5.95 7.56
N SER A 244 -13.13 -5.74 6.27
CA SER A 244 -12.81 -4.49 5.57
C SER A 244 -13.52 -3.29 6.21
N VAL A 245 -14.83 -3.43 6.50
CA VAL A 245 -15.61 -2.36 7.15
C VAL A 245 -15.10 -2.06 8.56
N PHE A 246 -14.90 -3.06 9.41
CA PHE A 246 -14.48 -2.84 10.81
C PHE A 246 -13.07 -2.26 10.90
N THR A 247 -12.14 -2.71 10.05
CA THR A 247 -10.77 -2.19 10.03
C THR A 247 -10.67 -0.79 9.46
N SER A 248 -11.62 -0.35 8.62
CA SER A 248 -11.70 1.03 8.11
C SER A 248 -12.29 2.05 9.10
N ARG A 249 -12.93 1.60 10.20
CA ARG A 249 -13.64 2.50 11.12
C ARG A 249 -12.71 3.15 12.14
N VAL A 250 -12.69 4.48 12.12
CA VAL A 250 -11.99 5.32 13.11
C VAL A 250 -12.42 5.01 14.55
N SER A 251 -13.70 4.69 14.78
CA SER A 251 -14.23 4.38 16.11
C SER A 251 -13.62 3.13 16.73
N VAL A 252 -13.26 2.12 15.92
CA VAL A 252 -12.58 0.90 16.38
C VAL A 252 -11.16 1.25 16.81
N GLY A 253 -10.43 2.00 15.99
CA GLY A 253 -9.09 2.50 16.34
C GLY A 253 -9.07 3.34 17.62
N ARG A 254 -9.99 4.31 17.75
CA ARG A 254 -10.15 5.11 18.98
C ARG A 254 -10.49 4.26 20.21
N SER A 255 -11.21 3.16 20.03
CA SER A 255 -11.54 2.24 21.14
C SER A 255 -10.34 1.42 21.58
N LEU A 256 -9.55 0.88 20.64
CA LEU A 256 -8.29 0.20 20.95
C LEU A 256 -7.30 1.14 21.63
N ARG A 257 -7.19 2.38 21.15
CA ARG A 257 -6.38 3.43 21.77
C ARG A 257 -6.82 3.73 23.21
N ARG A 258 -8.13 3.82 23.48
CA ARG A 258 -8.67 4.00 24.85
C ARG A 258 -8.33 2.83 25.78
N LEU A 259 -8.28 1.60 25.24
CA LEU A 259 -7.80 0.43 25.98
C LEU A 259 -6.28 0.42 26.15
N GLY A 260 -5.56 1.32 25.48
CA GLY A 260 -4.10 1.40 25.45
C GLY A 260 -3.45 0.30 24.59
N LEU A 261 -4.21 -0.30 23.67
CA LEU A 261 -3.74 -1.31 22.72
C LEU A 261 -3.39 -0.64 21.39
N LEU A 262 -2.37 -1.16 20.70
CA LEU A 262 -1.88 -0.65 19.40
C LEU A 262 -1.47 0.83 19.42
N VAL A 263 -1.02 1.33 20.57
CA VAL A 263 -0.61 2.72 20.76
C VAL A 263 0.88 2.88 20.43
N ILE A 264 1.22 3.96 19.74
CA ILE A 264 2.61 4.35 19.47
C ILE A 264 3.11 5.33 20.55
N PRO A 265 4.44 5.45 20.79
CA PRO A 265 4.98 6.36 21.79
C PRO A 265 4.52 7.81 21.64
N GLU A 266 4.40 8.28 20.40
CA GLU A 266 3.96 9.62 20.03
C GLU A 266 2.51 9.90 20.41
N GLU A 267 1.67 8.87 20.55
CA GLU A 267 0.27 9.01 21.00
C GLU A 267 0.12 9.12 22.51
N ILE A 268 1.14 8.67 23.26
CA ILE A 268 1.21 8.77 24.74
C ILE A 268 1.92 10.05 25.15
N ARG A 269 3.09 10.30 24.54
CA ARG A 269 3.88 11.51 24.74
C ARG A 269 4.02 12.21 23.40
N LEU A 270 3.14 13.19 23.17
CA LEU A 270 3.17 14.01 21.97
C LEU A 270 4.55 14.68 21.83
N PRO A 271 5.26 14.50 20.70
CA PRO A 271 6.44 15.29 20.38
C PRO A 271 6.11 16.79 20.38
N ARG A 272 7.13 17.61 20.63
CA ARG A 272 6.97 19.07 20.74
C ARG A 272 6.30 19.66 19.50
N GLU A 273 6.72 19.21 18.32
CA GLU A 273 6.23 19.68 17.04
C GLU A 273 4.74 19.39 16.86
N LEU A 274 4.29 18.19 17.25
CA LEU A 274 2.86 17.84 17.20
C LEU A 274 2.05 18.56 18.27
N ALA A 275 2.64 18.83 19.44
CA ALA A 275 2.00 19.63 20.49
C ALA A 275 1.80 21.08 20.04
N GLU A 276 2.82 21.71 19.45
CA GLU A 276 2.74 23.07 18.91
C GLU A 276 1.71 23.17 17.78
N VAL A 277 1.68 22.21 16.85
CA VAL A 277 0.66 22.17 15.78
C VAL A 277 -0.74 21.98 16.37
N LYS A 278 -0.91 21.09 17.34
CA LYS A 278 -2.19 20.87 18.00
C LYS A 278 -2.66 22.13 18.73
N ASP A 279 -1.78 22.77 19.51
CA ASP A 279 -2.09 24.01 20.22
C ASP A 279 -2.44 25.15 19.25
N HIS A 280 -1.83 25.17 18.05
CA HIS A 280 -2.17 26.13 17.00
C HIS A 280 -3.55 25.85 16.37
N LEU A 281 -3.92 24.58 16.20
CA LEU A 281 -5.21 24.18 15.63
C LEU A 281 -6.36 24.28 16.63
N ASP A 282 -6.12 23.93 17.89
CA ASP A 282 -7.11 23.96 18.98
C ASP A 282 -7.26 25.38 19.59
N GLY A 283 -6.24 26.23 19.43
CA GLY A 283 -6.26 27.60 19.90
C GLY A 283 -7.15 28.48 19.02
N ASP A 284 -7.97 29.32 19.65
CA ASP A 284 -8.75 30.39 18.98
C ASP A 284 -7.85 31.56 18.50
N ARG A 285 -6.54 31.31 18.39
CA ARG A 285 -5.60 32.29 17.88
C ARG A 285 -5.82 32.35 16.37
N PRO A 286 -6.03 33.56 15.79
CA PRO A 286 -6.03 33.67 14.35
C PRO A 286 -4.72 33.07 13.83
N PRO A 287 -4.76 32.23 12.76
CA PRO A 287 -3.55 31.66 12.19
C PRO A 287 -2.53 32.77 12.03
N TYR A 288 -1.33 32.59 12.56
CA TYR A 288 -0.28 33.59 12.41
C TYR A 288 0.01 33.70 10.92
N SER A 289 -0.55 34.74 10.31
CA SER A 289 -0.32 35.08 8.91
C SER A 289 0.60 36.28 8.91
N PRO A 290 1.88 36.12 8.51
CA PRO A 290 2.76 37.27 8.30
C PRO A 290 2.29 38.12 7.09
N PHE A 291 1.25 37.69 6.38
CA PHE A 291 0.72 38.30 5.17
C PHE A 291 -0.52 39.16 5.46
N SER A 292 -0.63 40.29 4.75
CA SER A 292 -1.71 41.28 4.88
C SER A 292 -3.09 40.79 4.42
N LEU A 293 -3.14 39.91 3.41
CA LEU A 293 -4.37 39.34 2.87
C LEU A 293 -4.75 38.05 3.60
N SER A 294 -6.01 37.63 3.57
CA SER A 294 -6.48 36.39 4.21
C SER A 294 -6.07 35.11 3.45
N GLU A 295 -6.02 33.95 4.12
CA GLU A 295 -5.68 32.66 3.47
C GLU A 295 -6.68 32.27 2.36
N ARG A 296 -7.95 32.68 2.51
CA ARG A 296 -8.99 32.44 1.51
C ARG A 296 -8.74 33.20 0.20
N GLN A 297 -7.87 34.20 0.22
CA GLN A 297 -7.48 35.01 -0.93
C GLN A 297 -6.09 34.60 -1.46
N GLY A 298 -5.80 33.30 -1.49
CA GLY A 298 -4.50 32.77 -1.94
C GLY A 298 -4.07 33.25 -3.33
N PHE A 299 -5.02 33.43 -4.27
CA PHE A 299 -4.72 34.01 -5.59
C PHE A 299 -4.22 35.45 -5.48
N LEU A 300 -4.89 36.31 -4.70
CA LEU A 300 -4.45 37.69 -4.52
C LEU A 300 -3.08 37.70 -3.84
N ARG A 301 -2.85 36.90 -2.78
CA ARG A 301 -1.54 36.78 -2.13
C ARG A 301 -0.42 36.44 -3.11
N ALA A 302 -0.64 35.48 -4.01
CA ALA A 302 0.35 35.07 -5.00
C ALA A 302 0.66 36.15 -6.05
N VAL A 303 -0.27 37.08 -6.27
CA VAL A 303 -0.13 38.18 -7.23
C VAL A 303 0.37 39.46 -6.58
N THR A 304 0.01 39.76 -5.33
CA THR A 304 0.28 41.07 -4.73
C THR A 304 1.41 41.06 -3.71
N ASP A 305 1.61 39.98 -2.96
CA ASP A 305 2.70 39.88 -2.00
C ASP A 305 4.00 39.48 -2.73
N PRO A 306 5.05 40.33 -2.75
CA PRO A 306 6.28 40.04 -3.49
C PRO A 306 7.02 38.80 -2.99
N ARG A 307 6.91 38.47 -1.70
CA ARG A 307 7.59 37.30 -1.10
C ARG A 307 6.87 36.02 -1.49
N VAL A 308 5.54 36.02 -1.41
CA VAL A 308 4.72 34.87 -1.83
C VAL A 308 4.85 34.66 -3.34
N HIS A 309 4.80 35.75 -4.12
CA HIS A 309 4.98 35.72 -5.57
C HIS A 309 6.33 35.10 -5.96
N GLY A 310 7.43 35.63 -5.40
CA GLY A 310 8.78 35.12 -5.70
C GLY A 310 8.97 33.66 -5.33
N LEU A 311 8.46 33.24 -4.16
CA LEU A 311 8.49 31.84 -3.74
C LEU A 311 7.69 30.96 -4.71
N HIS A 312 6.47 31.36 -5.06
CA HIS A 312 5.60 30.59 -5.96
C HIS A 312 6.21 30.43 -7.36
N VAL A 313 6.73 31.50 -7.96
CA VAL A 313 7.40 31.45 -9.26
C VAL A 313 8.64 30.56 -9.23
N SER A 314 9.49 30.69 -8.20
CA SER A 314 10.69 29.84 -8.07
C SER A 314 10.34 28.35 -7.93
N LEU A 315 9.26 28.01 -7.22
CA LEU A 315 8.78 26.63 -7.10
C LEU A 315 8.25 26.10 -8.44
N LEU A 316 7.51 26.90 -9.20
CA LEU A 316 7.03 26.51 -10.53
C LEU A 316 8.19 26.21 -11.49
N GLU A 317 9.20 27.09 -11.52
CA GLU A 317 10.40 26.92 -12.34
C GLU A 317 11.15 25.64 -11.95
N SER A 318 11.31 25.38 -10.64
CA SER A 318 11.95 24.15 -10.14
C SER A 318 11.20 22.85 -10.52
N CYS A 319 9.89 22.95 -10.76
CA CYS A 319 9.03 21.83 -11.17
C CYS A 319 8.99 21.64 -12.70
N GLY A 320 9.91 22.27 -13.45
CA GLY A 320 10.00 22.13 -14.90
C GLY A 320 8.96 22.91 -15.69
N HIS A 321 8.24 23.85 -15.07
CA HIS A 321 7.40 24.81 -15.79
C HIS A 321 8.28 25.97 -16.30
N GLU A 322 9.32 25.66 -17.07
CA GLU A 322 10.22 26.66 -17.63
C GLU A 322 9.53 27.38 -18.80
N GLY A 323 8.91 28.52 -18.52
CA GLY A 323 8.35 29.42 -19.53
C GLY A 323 8.89 30.82 -19.29
N LYS A 324 9.90 31.25 -20.07
CA LYS A 324 10.35 32.66 -20.05
C LYS A 324 9.37 33.60 -20.78
N ARG A 325 8.39 33.04 -21.49
CA ARG A 325 7.46 33.77 -22.35
C ARG A 325 6.04 33.34 -22.03
N ILE A 326 5.17 34.33 -21.89
CA ILE A 326 3.74 34.11 -21.66
C ILE A 326 3.18 33.33 -22.84
N ARG A 327 2.45 32.26 -22.56
CA ARG A 327 1.76 31.55 -23.63
C ARG A 327 0.64 32.45 -24.20
N PRO A 328 0.47 32.53 -25.52
CA PRO A 328 -0.47 33.46 -26.15
C PRO A 328 -1.94 33.26 -25.73
N ASP A 329 -2.30 32.05 -25.31
CA ASP A 329 -3.60 31.69 -24.73
C ASP A 329 -3.85 32.28 -23.33
N ARG A 330 -2.80 32.75 -22.63
CA ARG A 330 -2.88 33.29 -21.26
C ARG A 330 -2.90 34.81 -21.20
N LEU A 331 -2.45 35.51 -22.24
CA LEU A 331 -2.51 36.97 -22.30
C LEU A 331 -3.93 37.54 -22.14
N PRO A 332 -4.98 37.01 -22.81
CA PRO A 332 -6.34 37.52 -22.64
C PRO A 332 -6.87 37.39 -21.20
N LEU A 333 -6.41 36.35 -20.47
CA LEU A 333 -6.76 36.16 -19.07
C LEU A 333 -6.11 37.22 -18.17
N VAL A 334 -4.84 37.55 -18.43
CA VAL A 334 -4.12 38.63 -17.74
C VAL A 334 -4.76 39.99 -18.04
N ASP A 335 -5.10 40.25 -19.31
CA ASP A 335 -5.73 41.50 -19.74
C ASP A 335 -7.10 41.68 -19.08
N ARG A 336 -7.94 40.64 -19.06
CA ARG A 336 -9.24 40.65 -18.39
C ARG A 336 -9.10 40.84 -16.88
N ALA A 337 -8.12 40.18 -16.25
CA ALA A 337 -7.86 40.33 -14.82
C ALA A 337 -7.53 41.79 -14.45
N ILE A 338 -6.72 42.47 -15.26
CA ILE A 338 -6.36 43.87 -15.05
C ILE A 338 -7.53 44.82 -15.34
N ALA A 339 -8.34 44.54 -16.36
CA ALA A 339 -9.43 45.40 -16.77
C ALA A 339 -10.65 45.34 -15.83
N GLU A 340 -11.03 44.13 -15.39
CA GLU A 340 -12.26 43.84 -14.65
C GLU A 340 -12.00 43.38 -13.20
N GLY A 341 -10.73 43.35 -12.77
CA GLY A 341 -10.32 42.97 -11.43
C GLY A 341 -10.29 41.46 -11.15
N PRO A 342 -9.81 41.04 -9.96
CA PRO A 342 -9.63 39.63 -9.60
C PRO A 342 -10.95 38.86 -9.37
N GLY A 343 -12.08 39.58 -9.24
CA GLY A 343 -13.42 39.02 -9.09
C GLY A 343 -13.99 38.43 -10.39
N SER A 344 -13.53 38.92 -11.54
CA SER A 344 -13.96 38.46 -12.88
C SER A 344 -13.49 37.03 -13.22
N LEU A 345 -12.44 36.55 -12.56
CA LEU A 345 -11.83 35.26 -12.82
C LEU A 345 -12.44 34.14 -11.99
N GLY A 346 -12.92 33.09 -12.68
CA GLY A 346 -13.35 31.84 -12.05
C GLY A 346 -12.17 31.04 -11.46
N SER A 347 -12.48 29.97 -10.71
CA SER A 347 -11.46 29.11 -10.09
C SER A 347 -10.56 28.41 -11.11
N GLY A 348 -11.10 28.06 -12.29
CA GLY A 348 -10.33 27.49 -13.40
C GLY A 348 -9.30 28.47 -13.93
N ASP A 349 -9.73 29.67 -14.30
CA ASP A 349 -8.88 30.74 -14.85
C ASP A 349 -7.76 31.15 -13.87
N LYS A 350 -8.09 31.27 -12.58
CA LYS A 350 -7.11 31.53 -11.51
C LYS A 350 -6.05 30.43 -11.44
N MET A 351 -6.46 29.17 -11.54
CA MET A 351 -5.55 28.03 -11.52
C MET A 351 -4.66 27.99 -12.77
N GLU A 352 -5.18 28.41 -13.94
CA GLU A 352 -4.39 28.47 -15.16
C GLU A 352 -3.27 29.53 -15.09
N LEU A 353 -3.58 30.70 -14.51
CA LEU A 353 -2.57 31.75 -14.25
C LEU A 353 -1.55 31.31 -13.21
N LEU A 354 -1.99 30.65 -12.12
CA LEU A 354 -1.09 30.15 -11.07
C LEU A 354 -0.12 29.05 -11.53
N LYS A 355 -0.37 28.41 -12.68
CA LYS A 355 0.50 27.37 -13.24
C LYS A 355 1.53 27.89 -14.24
N ASP A 356 1.37 29.13 -14.72
CA ASP A 356 2.24 29.74 -15.71
C ASP A 356 3.09 30.84 -15.05
N PRO A 357 4.40 30.61 -14.83
CA PRO A 357 5.24 31.58 -14.15
C PRO A 357 5.38 32.90 -14.92
N ALA A 358 5.38 32.87 -16.26
CA ALA A 358 5.47 34.10 -17.05
C ALA A 358 4.18 34.91 -17.00
N ALA A 359 3.02 34.25 -17.12
CA ALA A 359 1.72 34.92 -17.02
C ALA A 359 1.51 35.53 -15.63
N LEU A 360 1.89 34.79 -14.57
CA LEU A 360 1.78 35.26 -13.19
C LEU A 360 2.75 36.42 -12.91
N ALA A 361 4.00 36.34 -13.38
CA ALA A 361 4.98 37.42 -13.24
C ALA A 361 4.53 38.70 -13.96
N GLU A 362 3.95 38.57 -15.15
CA GLU A 362 3.39 39.70 -15.87
C GLU A 362 2.19 40.30 -15.15
N LEU A 363 1.30 39.47 -14.62
CA LEU A 363 0.16 39.93 -13.82
C LEU A 363 0.62 40.67 -12.56
N HIS A 364 1.58 40.10 -11.80
CA HIS A 364 2.19 40.75 -10.64
C HIS A 364 2.77 42.11 -11.01
N ARG A 365 3.57 42.17 -12.08
CA ARG A 365 4.16 43.42 -12.58
C ARG A 365 3.08 44.45 -12.91
N ARG A 366 2.06 44.07 -13.68
CA ARG A 366 1.00 45.00 -14.11
C ARG A 366 0.19 45.53 -12.95
N VAL A 367 -0.14 44.68 -11.97
CA VAL A 367 -0.87 45.06 -10.76
C VAL A 367 -0.08 46.09 -9.94
N TRP A 368 1.24 45.93 -9.79
CA TRP A 368 2.10 46.89 -9.10
C TRP A 368 2.40 48.18 -9.88
N THR A 369 2.09 48.20 -11.19
CA THR A 369 2.22 49.40 -12.05
C THR A 369 0.89 50.08 -12.35
N LEU A 370 -0.20 49.71 -11.67
CA LEU A 370 -1.49 50.37 -11.83
C LEU A 370 -1.42 51.81 -11.30
N GLU A 371 -1.83 52.78 -12.11
CA GLU A 371 -1.95 54.19 -11.71
C GLU A 371 -3.31 54.52 -11.05
N ASP A 372 -4.28 53.61 -11.17
CA ASP A 372 -5.65 53.78 -10.66
C ASP A 372 -5.80 53.17 -9.26
N ASP A 373 -5.88 54.03 -8.25
CA ASP A 373 -5.99 53.64 -6.83
C ASP A 373 -7.23 52.79 -6.54
N LEU A 374 -8.35 53.01 -7.26
CA LEU A 374 -9.56 52.21 -7.07
C LEU A 374 -9.31 50.78 -7.54
N LYS A 375 -8.67 50.60 -8.69
CA LYS A 375 -8.30 49.28 -9.21
C LYS A 375 -7.24 48.61 -8.34
N ALA A 376 -6.25 49.35 -7.86
CA ALA A 376 -5.25 48.80 -6.93
C ALA A 376 -5.90 48.25 -5.65
N SER A 377 -6.93 48.94 -5.13
CA SER A 377 -7.68 48.51 -3.95
C SER A 377 -8.42 47.18 -4.15
N GLU A 378 -8.90 46.89 -5.37
CA GLU A 378 -9.54 45.61 -5.70
C GLU A 378 -8.56 44.43 -5.62
N TRP A 379 -7.27 44.69 -5.85
CA TRP A 379 -6.19 43.72 -5.67
C TRP A 379 -5.70 43.62 -4.22
N GLY A 380 -6.25 44.44 -3.31
CA GLY A 380 -5.80 44.52 -1.92
C GLY A 380 -4.47 45.28 -1.76
N ILE A 381 -4.10 46.09 -2.76
CA ILE A 381 -2.98 47.03 -2.69
C ILE A 381 -3.59 48.40 -2.42
N GLY A 382 -3.54 48.84 -1.17
CA GLY A 382 -4.01 50.17 -0.78
C GLY A 382 -3.05 50.79 0.23
N PHE A 383 -2.54 51.98 -0.09
CA PHE A 383 -2.05 52.90 0.92
C PHE A 383 -3.28 53.39 1.70
N SER A 384 -3.35 53.14 3.01
CA SER A 384 -4.30 53.89 3.84
C SER A 384 -4.01 55.38 3.67
N PRO A 385 -5.00 56.23 3.36
CA PRO A 385 -4.81 57.69 3.33
C PRO A 385 -4.58 58.31 4.72
N GLU A 386 -4.53 57.50 5.79
CA GLU A 386 -4.29 57.95 7.16
C GLU A 386 -3.05 57.27 7.72
N GLY A 387 -1.98 58.06 7.79
CA GLY A 387 -0.68 57.75 8.39
C GLY A 387 0.19 59.00 8.40
#